data_AF-A0A349B5R7-F1
#
_entry.id   AF-A0A349B5R7-F1
#
_cell.length_a   1.000
_cell.length_b   1.000
_cell.length_c   1.000
_cell.angle_alpha   90.00
_cell.angle_beta   90.00
_cell.angle_gamma   90.00
#
_symmetry.space_group_name_H-M   'P 1'
#
loop_
_entity.id
_entity.type
_entity.pdbx_description
1 polymer ?
#
loop_
_entity_poly.entity_id
_entity_poly.type
_entity_poly.pdbx_seq_one_letter_code
_entity_poly.pdbx_strand_id
1 'polypeptide(L)'
;MDLTAARRALGVRPDDDWSVVRDSYRDQIRRSHPDVAGEAGVARSVELNAAYRTLAVARREGRLHEAEAPPPPPAGPSQPPSPRAVGDPPLAVRPEWTAPVGPAPDVRRLDHDTLVLSSTPDETFRRLVDATHEIGEISYLDRSSAIFEAVLTLDDGTAASFVVSLQWRAH
;
A
#
# COMPACT_ATOMS: atom_id res chain seq x y z
N MET A 1 -12.55 8.26 -7.52
CA MET A 1 -11.59 8.80 -8.52
C MET A 1 -11.79 8.04 -9.82
N ASP A 2 -11.89 8.72 -10.95
CA ASP A 2 -12.00 8.10 -12.28
C ASP A 2 -10.64 7.62 -12.83
N LEU A 3 -10.66 6.90 -13.95
CA LEU A 3 -9.48 6.24 -14.53
C LEU A 3 -8.42 7.25 -15.02
N THR A 4 -8.85 8.37 -15.60
CA THR A 4 -7.97 9.40 -16.13
C THR A 4 -7.29 10.17 -15.00
N ALA A 5 -8.04 10.51 -13.96
CA ALA A 5 -7.52 11.12 -12.74
C ALA A 5 -6.54 10.18 -12.03
N ALA A 6 -6.84 8.87 -11.97
CA ALA A 6 -5.95 7.87 -11.38
C ALA A 6 -4.61 7.74 -12.14
N ARG A 7 -4.68 7.67 -13.48
CA ARG A 7 -3.48 7.66 -14.35
C ARG A 7 -2.64 8.92 -14.15
N ARG A 8 -3.27 10.10 -14.10
CA ARG A 8 -2.59 11.38 -13.88
C ARG A 8 -1.94 11.45 -12.50
N ALA A 9 -2.63 11.01 -11.45
CA ALA A 9 -2.10 11.00 -10.09
C ALA A 9 -0.85 10.11 -9.98
N LEU A 10 -0.86 8.96 -10.67
CA LEU A 10 0.29 8.04 -10.75
C LEU A 10 1.27 8.36 -11.88
N GLY A 11 1.05 9.41 -12.67
CA GLY A 11 1.93 9.78 -13.79
C GLY A 11 2.12 8.69 -14.85
N VAL A 12 1.15 7.79 -14.99
CA VAL A 12 1.20 6.66 -15.95
C VAL A 12 0.30 6.93 -17.16
N ARG A 13 0.66 6.32 -18.29
CA ARG A 13 -0.07 6.40 -19.55
C ARG A 13 -1.17 5.33 -19.62
N PRO A 14 -2.18 5.50 -20.49
CA PRO A 14 -3.21 4.49 -20.73
C PRO A 14 -2.65 3.16 -21.26
N ASP A 15 -1.51 3.22 -21.92
CA ASP A 15 -0.87 2.11 -22.62
C ASP A 15 0.17 1.39 -21.74
N ASP A 16 0.41 1.91 -20.52
CA ASP A 16 1.44 1.39 -19.63
C ASP A 16 1.01 0.06 -19.00
N ASP A 17 1.93 -0.89 -18.99
CA ASP A 17 1.75 -2.18 -18.35
C ASP A 17 1.57 -2.06 -16.83
N TRP A 18 0.94 -3.08 -16.23
CA TRP A 18 0.72 -3.13 -14.79
C TRP A 18 2.00 -3.06 -13.95
N SER A 19 3.14 -3.53 -14.48
CA SER A 19 4.44 -3.35 -13.82
C SER A 19 4.79 -1.87 -13.64
N VAL A 20 4.60 -1.06 -14.68
CA VAL A 20 4.88 0.38 -14.66
C VAL A 20 3.97 1.11 -13.67
N VAL A 21 2.70 0.71 -13.59
CA VAL A 21 1.75 1.23 -12.58
C VAL A 21 2.24 0.94 -11.15
N ARG A 22 2.71 -0.28 -10.89
CA ARG A 22 3.24 -0.66 -9.56
C ARG A 22 4.54 0.07 -9.23
N ASP A 23 5.45 0.15 -10.18
CA ASP A 23 6.74 0.80 -9.99
C ASP A 23 6.55 2.31 -9.73
N SER A 24 5.70 2.98 -10.51
CA SER A 24 5.37 4.39 -10.30
C SER A 24 4.69 4.65 -8.94
N TYR A 25 3.76 3.79 -8.53
CA TYR A 25 3.14 3.89 -7.21
C TYR A 25 4.17 3.77 -6.08
N ARG A 26 5.06 2.77 -6.14
CA ARG A 26 6.15 2.58 -5.17
C ARG A 26 7.03 3.82 -5.07
N ASP A 27 7.46 4.30 -6.22
CA ASP A 27 8.34 5.47 -6.33
C ASP A 27 7.68 6.72 -5.73
N GLN A 28 6.39 6.92 -5.99
CA GLN A 28 5.70 8.10 -5.49
C GLN A 28 5.40 8.02 -4.00
N ILE A 29 4.99 6.86 -3.47
CA ILE A 29 4.78 6.68 -2.02
C ILE A 29 6.08 6.90 -1.25
N ARG A 30 7.21 6.41 -1.78
CA ARG A 30 8.56 6.66 -1.20
C ARG A 30 8.91 8.14 -1.16
N ARG A 31 8.53 8.91 -2.20
CA ARG A 31 8.80 10.35 -2.26
C ARG A 31 7.88 11.16 -1.35
N SER A 32 6.69 10.66 -1.03
CA SER A 32 5.76 11.29 -0.07
C SER A 32 6.06 10.95 1.39
N HIS A 33 7.25 10.41 1.69
CA HIS A 33 7.68 10.09 3.06
C HIS A 33 7.49 11.28 4.02
N PRO A 34 6.85 11.07 5.18
CA PRO A 34 6.48 12.14 6.10
C PRO A 34 7.68 12.94 6.63
N ASP A 35 8.87 12.34 6.73
CA ASP A 35 10.12 13.01 7.12
C ASP A 35 10.52 14.19 6.21
N VAL A 36 9.99 14.26 4.97
CA VAL A 36 10.31 15.32 4.01
C VAL A 36 9.09 16.20 3.69
N ALA A 37 7.87 15.67 3.87
CA ALA A 37 6.65 16.27 3.30
C ALA A 37 5.59 16.74 4.31
N GLY A 38 5.69 16.38 5.60
CA GLY A 38 4.69 16.75 6.61
C GLY A 38 3.25 16.32 6.25
N GLU A 39 2.23 17.07 6.66
CA GLU A 39 0.81 16.75 6.38
C GLU A 39 0.49 16.63 4.87
N ALA A 40 1.21 17.35 4.01
CA ALA A 40 1.05 17.25 2.57
C ALA A 40 1.47 15.87 2.04
N GLY A 41 2.43 15.19 2.69
CA GLY A 41 2.82 13.82 2.39
C GLY A 41 1.70 12.82 2.69
N VAL A 42 0.95 13.04 3.77
CA VAL A 42 -0.21 12.21 4.14
C VAL A 42 -1.33 12.35 3.11
N ALA A 43 -1.72 13.58 2.78
CA ALA A 43 -2.77 13.83 1.78
C ALA A 43 -2.38 13.25 0.40
N ARG A 44 -1.11 13.38 0.01
CA ARG A 44 -0.56 12.81 -1.22
C ARG A 44 -0.62 11.28 -1.20
N SER A 45 -0.27 10.63 -0.09
CA SER A 45 -0.32 9.18 0.05
C SER A 45 -1.77 8.64 -0.07
N VAL A 46 -2.74 9.36 0.52
CA VAL A 46 -4.17 9.03 0.37
C VAL A 46 -4.61 9.11 -1.10
N GLU A 47 -4.18 10.15 -1.81
CA GLU A 47 -4.47 10.32 -3.25
C GLU A 47 -3.86 9.18 -4.08
N LEU A 48 -2.59 8.84 -3.83
CA LEU A 48 -1.88 7.76 -4.52
C LEU A 48 -2.54 6.39 -4.26
N ASN A 49 -2.98 6.13 -3.02
CA ASN A 49 -3.72 4.92 -2.67
C ASN A 49 -5.09 4.83 -3.34
N ALA A 50 -5.79 5.96 -3.50
CA ALA A 50 -7.03 6.01 -4.26
C ALA A 50 -6.79 5.74 -5.75
N ALA A 51 -5.74 6.34 -6.34
CA ALA A 51 -5.37 6.15 -7.73
C ALA A 51 -4.98 4.69 -8.03
N TYR A 52 -4.11 4.10 -7.21
CA TYR A 52 -3.67 2.72 -7.38
C TYR A 52 -4.84 1.73 -7.29
N ARG A 53 -5.76 1.92 -6.33
CA ARG A 53 -6.99 1.12 -6.21
C ARG A 53 -7.86 1.19 -7.46
N THR A 54 -8.06 2.39 -8.00
CA THR A 54 -8.86 2.57 -9.23
C THR A 54 -8.25 1.79 -10.40
N LEU A 55 -6.92 1.86 -10.59
CA LEU A 55 -6.24 1.12 -11.66
C LEU A 55 -6.23 -0.40 -11.41
N ALA A 56 -6.11 -0.85 -10.15
CA ALA A 56 -6.19 -2.27 -9.80
C ALA A 56 -7.56 -2.88 -10.12
N VAL A 57 -8.64 -2.14 -9.83
CA VAL A 57 -10.01 -2.55 -10.20
C VAL A 57 -10.16 -2.62 -11.71
N ALA A 58 -9.71 -1.60 -12.46
CA ALA A 58 -9.79 -1.60 -13.91
C ALA A 58 -8.98 -2.73 -14.55
N ARG A 59 -7.80 -3.07 -14.02
CA ARG A 59 -7.03 -4.24 -14.45
C ARG A 59 -7.83 -5.52 -14.27
N ARG A 60 -8.41 -5.74 -13.09
CA ARG A 60 -9.22 -6.94 -12.82
C ARG A 60 -10.39 -7.08 -13.78
N GLU A 61 -10.93 -5.95 -14.23
CA GLU A 61 -12.04 -5.88 -15.17
C GLU A 61 -11.60 -5.86 -16.65
N GLY A 62 -10.30 -5.93 -16.94
CA GLY A 62 -9.76 -5.89 -18.31
C GLY A 62 -9.80 -4.50 -18.97
N ARG A 63 -10.10 -3.45 -18.20
CA ARG A 63 -10.29 -2.06 -18.66
C ARG A 63 -9.06 -1.17 -18.44
N LEU A 64 -7.93 -1.74 -18.05
CA LEU A 64 -6.70 -0.98 -17.77
C LEU A 64 -6.27 -0.10 -18.95
N HIS A 65 -6.41 -0.61 -20.17
CA HIS A 65 -6.04 0.07 -21.42
C HIS A 65 -7.22 0.76 -22.11
N GLU A 66 -8.39 0.82 -21.46
CA GLU A 66 -9.57 1.42 -22.07
C GLU A 66 -9.36 2.94 -22.21
N ALA A 67 -9.55 3.42 -23.43
CA ALA A 67 -9.63 4.84 -23.74
C ALA A 67 -11.00 5.36 -23.29
N GLU A 68 -11.04 6.61 -22.83
CA GLU A 68 -12.19 7.25 -22.20
C GLU A 68 -13.53 6.97 -22.92
N ALA A 69 -14.47 6.34 -22.23
CA ALA A 69 -15.89 6.37 -22.61
C ALA A 69 -16.52 7.68 -22.09
N PRO A 70 -17.47 8.28 -22.83
CA PRO A 70 -18.09 9.55 -22.44
C PRO A 70 -18.75 9.44 -21.06
N PRO A 71 -18.80 10.54 -20.28
CA PRO A 71 -19.18 10.49 -18.88
C PRO A 71 -20.64 10.03 -18.72
N PRO A 72 -20.93 9.08 -17.80
CA PRO A 72 -22.30 8.83 -17.37
C PRO A 72 -22.86 10.06 -16.62
N PRO A 73 -24.21 10.24 -16.58
CA PRO A 73 -24.83 11.36 -15.85
C PRO A 73 -24.43 11.33 -14.36
N PRO A 74 -24.42 12.49 -13.69
CA PRO A 74 -23.91 12.59 -12.33
C PRO A 74 -24.72 11.71 -11.37
N ALA A 75 -24.08 10.66 -10.84
CA ALA A 75 -24.55 10.02 -9.64
C ALA A 75 -24.47 11.05 -8.50
N GLY A 76 -25.56 11.18 -7.74
CA GLY A 76 -25.68 12.12 -6.63
C GLY A 76 -24.54 11.98 -5.60
N PRO A 77 -24.40 12.97 -4.70
CA PRO A 77 -23.28 13.03 -3.77
C PRO A 77 -23.22 11.77 -2.91
N SER A 78 -22.28 10.89 -3.22
CA SER A 78 -21.88 9.81 -2.32
C SER A 78 -21.02 10.46 -1.23
N GLN A 79 -21.58 10.51 -0.03
CA GLN A 79 -20.97 11.07 1.16
C GLN A 79 -19.55 10.49 1.36
N PRO A 80 -18.53 11.32 1.64
CA PRO A 80 -17.25 10.80 2.08
C PRO A 80 -17.42 10.08 3.43
N PRO A 81 -16.69 8.99 3.73
CA PRO A 81 -16.59 8.55 5.11
C PRO A 81 -15.94 9.68 5.90
N SER A 82 -16.66 10.18 6.91
CA SER A 82 -16.14 11.19 7.83
C SER A 82 -14.81 10.71 8.44
N PRO A 83 -13.83 11.59 8.63
CA PRO A 83 -12.69 11.28 9.48
C PRO A 83 -13.25 11.06 10.89
N ARG A 84 -13.15 9.84 11.42
CA ARG A 84 -13.19 9.69 12.87
C ARG A 84 -11.96 10.42 13.37
N ALA A 85 -12.18 11.51 14.11
CA ALA A 85 -11.20 11.99 15.05
C ALA A 85 -10.90 10.82 16.00
N VAL A 86 -9.83 10.10 15.71
CA VAL A 86 -9.21 9.19 16.66
C VAL A 86 -8.61 10.14 17.69
N GLY A 87 -9.33 10.36 18.80
CA GLY A 87 -8.68 10.93 19.97
C GLY A 87 -7.48 10.04 20.28
N ASP A 88 -6.33 10.66 20.56
CA ASP A 88 -5.09 9.96 20.89
C ASP A 88 -5.41 8.77 21.81
N PRO A 89 -5.25 7.51 21.35
CA PRO A 89 -5.22 6.42 22.29
C PRO A 89 -4.00 6.66 23.19
N PRO A 90 -4.10 6.38 24.49
CA PRO A 90 -2.93 6.44 25.35
C PRO A 90 -1.84 5.57 24.71
N LEU A 91 -0.59 6.07 24.70
CA LEU A 91 0.60 5.36 24.22
C LEU A 91 0.53 3.92 24.73
N ALA A 92 0.07 3.00 23.88
CA ALA A 92 -0.04 1.60 24.24
C ALA A 92 1.40 1.13 24.41
N VAL A 93 1.72 0.68 25.62
CA VAL A 93 2.99 0.02 25.93
C VAL A 93 3.17 -1.06 24.86
N ARG A 94 4.19 -0.91 24.00
CA ARG A 94 4.51 -1.92 22.99
C ARG A 94 4.68 -3.24 23.75
N PRO A 95 3.89 -4.29 23.44
CA PRO A 95 4.16 -5.58 24.03
C PRO A 95 5.61 -5.97 23.71
N GLU A 96 6.32 -6.52 24.67
CA GLU A 96 7.64 -7.10 24.42
C GLU A 96 7.49 -8.14 23.30
N TRP A 97 8.26 -7.96 22.22
CA TRP A 97 8.25 -8.86 21.08
C TRP A 97 8.48 -10.29 21.58
N THR A 98 7.45 -11.12 21.49
CA THR A 98 7.58 -12.56 21.75
C THR A 98 7.72 -13.24 20.40
N ALA A 99 8.87 -13.88 20.17
CA ALA A 99 9.10 -14.60 18.93
C ALA A 99 8.00 -15.66 18.72
N PRO A 100 7.39 -15.74 17.52
CA PRO A 100 6.31 -16.69 17.27
C PRO A 100 6.79 -18.14 17.45
N VAL A 101 5.97 -18.96 18.08
CA VAL A 101 6.24 -20.39 18.28
C VAL A 101 6.00 -21.14 16.97
N GLY A 102 7.07 -21.41 16.22
CA GLY A 102 7.06 -22.17 14.98
C GLY A 102 8.44 -22.18 14.31
N PRO A 103 8.66 -22.97 13.24
CA PRO A 103 9.89 -22.85 12.47
C PRO A 103 9.96 -21.44 11.88
N ALA A 104 11.07 -20.75 12.15
CA ALA A 104 11.34 -19.47 11.52
C ALA A 104 11.38 -19.69 10.00
N PRO A 105 10.71 -18.84 9.20
CA PRO A 105 10.87 -18.90 7.75
C PRO A 105 12.35 -18.69 7.40
N ASP A 106 12.83 -19.35 6.35
CA ASP A 106 14.15 -19.01 5.80
C ASP A 106 14.02 -17.64 5.13
N VAL A 107 14.56 -16.62 5.80
CA VAL A 107 14.54 -15.23 5.37
C VAL A 107 15.96 -14.79 5.09
N ARG A 108 16.20 -14.37 3.86
CA ARG A 108 17.48 -13.80 3.44
C ARG A 108 17.29 -12.37 2.98
N ARG A 109 18.08 -11.46 3.53
CA ARG A 109 18.15 -10.08 3.04
C ARG A 109 18.94 -10.05 1.72
N LEU A 110 18.31 -9.59 0.65
CA LEU A 110 18.92 -9.41 -0.67
C LEU A 110 19.46 -7.98 -0.83
N ASP A 111 18.73 -7.00 -0.30
CA ASP A 111 19.09 -5.57 -0.35
C ASP A 111 18.59 -4.84 0.91
N HIS A 112 18.79 -3.52 1.00
CA HIS A 112 18.30 -2.64 2.06
C HIS A 112 16.77 -2.67 2.21
N ASP A 113 16.04 -2.86 1.11
CA ASP A 113 14.57 -2.84 1.08
C ASP A 113 13.97 -4.16 0.55
N THR A 114 14.79 -5.19 0.37
CA THR A 114 14.39 -6.42 -0.32
C THR A 114 14.78 -7.65 0.48
N LEU A 115 13.77 -8.45 0.84
CA LEU A 115 13.90 -9.74 1.52
C LEU A 115 13.45 -10.86 0.58
N VAL A 116 14.09 -12.02 0.70
CA VAL A 116 13.71 -13.27 0.04
C VAL A 116 13.23 -14.23 1.12
N LEU A 117 12.06 -14.82 0.90
CA LEU A 117 11.47 -15.82 1.77
C LEU A 117 11.27 -17.12 0.98
N SER A 118 11.55 -18.26 1.62
CA SER A 118 11.41 -19.59 1.01
C SER A 118 9.97 -20.14 1.01
N SER A 119 9.05 -19.46 1.71
CA SER A 119 7.64 -19.86 1.83
C SER A 119 6.85 -19.62 0.55
N THR A 120 5.69 -20.27 0.44
CA THR A 120 4.75 -20.01 -0.67
C THR A 120 4.25 -18.55 -0.65
N PRO A 121 3.74 -18.00 -1.77
CA PRO A 121 3.23 -16.64 -1.81
C PRO A 121 2.16 -16.35 -0.75
N ASP A 122 1.17 -17.24 -0.61
CA ASP A 122 0.06 -17.06 0.32
C ASP A 122 0.53 -17.11 1.78
N GLU A 123 1.45 -18.03 2.08
CA GLU A 123 2.04 -18.14 3.41
C GLU A 123 2.89 -16.92 3.74
N THR A 124 3.72 -16.46 2.80
CA THR A 124 4.56 -15.26 2.94
C THR A 124 3.69 -14.03 3.17
N PHE A 125 2.64 -13.85 2.36
CA PHE A 125 1.73 -12.71 2.48
C PHE A 125 1.02 -12.71 3.83
N ARG A 126 0.48 -13.85 4.25
CA ARG A 126 -0.19 -13.99 5.55
C ARG A 126 0.77 -13.68 6.70
N ARG A 127 1.98 -14.27 6.70
CA ARG A 127 2.98 -14.04 7.76
C ARG A 127 3.42 -12.59 7.85
N LEU A 128 3.61 -11.92 6.72
CA LEU A 128 3.98 -10.51 6.69
C LEU A 128 2.86 -9.61 7.23
N VAL A 129 1.61 -9.90 6.89
CA VAL A 129 0.44 -9.20 7.44
C VAL A 129 0.33 -9.42 8.95
N ASP A 130 0.46 -10.65 9.41
CA ASP A 130 0.43 -11.00 10.84
C ASP A 130 1.55 -10.24 11.59
N ALA A 131 2.79 -10.32 11.10
CA ALA A 131 3.93 -9.62 11.70
C ALA A 131 3.79 -8.09 11.67
N THR A 132 3.14 -7.53 10.65
CA THR A 132 2.93 -6.08 10.56
C THR A 132 1.95 -5.58 11.62
N HIS A 133 0.90 -6.35 11.93
CA HIS A 133 -0.02 -6.00 13.03
C HIS A 133 0.66 -5.94 14.41
N GLU A 134 1.80 -6.61 14.59
CA GLU A 134 2.56 -6.55 15.85
C GLU A 134 3.34 -5.23 15.99
N ILE A 135 3.69 -4.59 14.87
CA ILE A 135 4.57 -3.41 14.86
C ILE A 135 3.88 -2.11 14.41
N GLY A 136 2.68 -2.19 13.84
CA GLY A 136 1.92 -1.03 13.41
C GLY A 136 0.54 -1.38 12.84
N GLU A 137 -0.07 -0.38 12.19
CA GLU A 137 -1.46 -0.44 11.73
C GLU A 137 -1.54 -0.53 10.21
N ILE A 138 -2.19 -1.56 9.68
CA ILE A 138 -2.36 -1.73 8.24
C ILE A 138 -3.38 -0.71 7.71
N SER A 139 -2.89 0.24 6.89
CA SER A 139 -3.71 1.30 6.30
C SER A 139 -4.27 0.91 4.93
N TYR A 140 -3.61 -0.01 4.22
CA TYR A 140 -4.05 -0.50 2.91
C TYR A 140 -3.61 -1.94 2.67
N LEU A 141 -4.46 -2.73 2.01
CA LEU A 141 -4.17 -4.12 1.67
C LEU A 141 -4.84 -4.52 0.35
N ASP A 142 -4.05 -5.01 -0.59
CA ASP A 142 -4.50 -5.61 -1.85
C ASP A 142 -3.83 -6.97 -2.07
N ARG A 143 -4.59 -8.03 -1.79
CA ARG A 143 -4.16 -9.42 -1.99
C ARG A 143 -3.93 -9.75 -3.46
N SER A 144 -4.67 -9.13 -4.38
CA SER A 144 -4.56 -9.44 -5.81
C SER A 144 -3.25 -8.92 -6.43
N SER A 145 -2.71 -7.85 -5.86
CA SER A 145 -1.40 -7.30 -6.22
C SER A 145 -0.28 -7.74 -5.28
N ALA A 146 -0.61 -8.45 -4.19
CA ALA A 146 0.27 -8.78 -3.08
C ALA A 146 1.02 -7.53 -2.55
N ILE A 147 0.27 -6.45 -2.34
CA ILE A 147 0.77 -5.19 -1.78
C ILE A 147 -0.03 -4.85 -0.53
N PHE A 148 0.64 -4.37 0.50
CA PHE A 148 -0.01 -3.71 1.62
C PHE A 148 0.84 -2.55 2.13
N GLU A 149 0.19 -1.60 2.77
CA GLU A 149 0.80 -0.46 3.45
C GLU A 149 0.37 -0.47 4.91
N ALA A 150 1.30 -0.10 5.79
CA ALA A 150 1.05 0.12 7.20
C ALA A 150 1.67 1.43 7.67
N VAL A 151 1.14 1.97 8.74
CA VAL A 151 1.74 3.06 9.49
C VAL A 151 2.45 2.46 10.69
N LEU A 152 3.75 2.68 10.78
CA LEU A 152 4.58 2.24 11.91
C LEU A 152 4.88 3.45 12.81
N THR A 153 4.86 3.22 14.12
CA THR A 153 5.41 4.18 15.08
C THR A 153 6.86 3.83 15.36
N LEU A 154 7.76 4.76 15.03
CA LEU A 154 9.20 4.63 15.29
C LEU A 154 9.50 4.91 16.77
N ASP A 155 10.71 4.55 17.22
CA ASP A 155 11.12 4.67 18.63
C ASP A 155 11.19 6.14 19.10
N ASP A 156 11.31 7.09 18.18
CA ASP A 156 11.27 8.53 18.44
C ASP A 156 9.83 9.10 18.49
N GLY A 157 8.82 8.25 18.35
CA GLY A 157 7.40 8.61 18.35
C GLY A 157 6.87 9.12 17.02
N THR A 158 7.70 9.18 15.97
CA THR A 158 7.26 9.59 14.64
C THR A 158 6.49 8.46 13.93
N ALA A 159 5.58 8.83 13.03
CA ALA A 159 4.86 7.88 12.19
C ALA A 159 5.55 7.75 10.83
N ALA A 160 5.86 6.52 10.43
CA ALA A 160 6.45 6.19 9.13
C ALA A 160 5.47 5.35 8.30
N SER A 161 5.42 5.62 6.98
CA SER A 161 4.72 4.75 6.03
C SER A 161 5.63 3.56 5.69
N PHE A 162 5.08 2.35 5.81
CA PHE A 162 5.74 1.09 5.51
C PHE A 162 4.98 0.35 4.40
N VAL A 163 5.59 0.27 3.23
CA VAL A 163 5.00 -0.38 2.05
C VAL A 163 5.70 -1.71 1.79
N VAL A 164 4.91 -2.77 1.67
CA VAL A 164 5.37 -4.11 1.33
C VAL A 164 4.76 -4.54 0.00
N SER A 165 5.61 -4.98 -0.92
CA SER A 165 5.20 -5.54 -2.21
C SER A 165 5.88 -6.88 -2.42
N LEU A 166 5.10 -7.94 -2.62
CA LEU A 166 5.66 -9.26 -2.92
C LEU A 166 5.86 -9.39 -4.43
N GLN A 167 7.04 -9.89 -4.80
CA GLN A 167 7.36 -10.24 -6.18
C GLN A 167 7.66 -11.74 -6.22
N TRP A 168 6.78 -12.52 -6.86
CA TRP A 168 7.04 -13.94 -7.03
C TRP A 168 8.13 -14.14 -8.07
N ARG A 169 9.19 -14.87 -7.70
CA ARG A 169 10.16 -15.40 -8.63
C ARG A 169 10.02 -16.92 -8.60
N ALA A 170 9.55 -17.49 -9.70
CA ALA A 170 9.67 -18.93 -9.89
C ALA A 170 11.16 -19.25 -9.89
N HIS A 171 11.60 -20.07 -8.95
CA HIS A 171 12.92 -20.68 -8.92
C HIS A 171 12.90 -21.99 -9.71
#